data_AF-A0A2T3G7I3-F1
#
_entry.id   AF-A0A2T3G7I3-F1
#
_cell.length_a   1.000
_cell.length_b   1.000
_cell.length_c   1.000
_cell.angle_alpha   90.00
_cell.angle_beta   90.00
_cell.angle_gamma   90.00
#
_symmetry.space_group_name_H-M   'P 1'
#
loop_
_entity.id
_entity.type
_entity.pdbx_description
1 polymer ?
#
loop_
_entity_poly.entity_id
_entity_poly.type
_entity_poly.pdbx_seq_one_letter_code
_entity_poly.pdbx_strand_id
1 'polypeptide(L)'
;MIEQDPDHHLYATGHHNIVNIPGTDEWIIAYHRFAYNPAGRWSGGDGCHREVVFAPLTYAADGSIDQVRPQVGSYIRSLAF
;
A
#
# COMPACT_ATOMS: atom_id res chain seq x y z
N MET A 1 0.91 -9.76 6.54
CA MET A 1 -0.07 -8.79 6.03
C MET A 1 0.67 -7.63 5.36
N ILE A 2 0.65 -6.41 5.90
CA ILE A 2 1.47 -5.27 5.43
C ILE A 2 2.56 -4.99 6.46
N GLU A 3 3.79 -4.78 5.99
CA GLU A 3 4.94 -4.41 6.81
C GLU A 3 5.59 -3.15 6.24
N GLN A 4 6.35 -2.46 7.10
CA GLN A 4 7.20 -1.36 6.68
C GLN A 4 8.33 -1.87 5.76
N ASP A 5 8.84 -0.98 4.92
CA ASP A 5 9.98 -1.23 4.04
C ASP A 5 11.03 -0.11 4.25
N PRO A 6 11.91 -0.28 5.25
CA PRO A 6 12.96 0.70 5.55
C PRO A 6 13.94 0.92 4.40
N ASP A 7 14.19 -0.09 3.56
CA ASP A 7 15.11 0.00 2.43
C ASP A 7 14.62 1.02 1.39
N HIS A 8 13.31 1.19 1.29
CA HIS A 8 12.66 2.20 0.45
C HIS A 8 12.11 3.40 1.24
N HIS A 9 12.50 3.55 2.50
CA HIS A 9 12.05 4.61 3.42
C HIS A 9 10.53 4.67 3.63
N LEU A 10 9.86 3.51 3.61
CA LEU A 10 8.41 3.38 3.80
C LEU A 10 8.12 2.91 5.22
N TYR A 11 7.75 3.84 6.09
CA TYR A 11 7.62 3.58 7.53
C TYR A 11 6.17 3.68 8.01
N ALA A 12 5.94 3.07 9.18
CA ALA A 12 4.67 3.13 9.90
C ALA A 12 3.45 2.75 9.04
N THR A 13 3.60 1.68 8.24
CA THR A 13 2.49 1.12 7.47
C THR A 13 1.45 0.51 8.39
N GLY A 14 0.16 0.82 8.23
CA GLY A 14 -0.85 0.19 9.08
C GLY A 14 -2.26 0.73 8.92
N HIS A 15 -3.11 0.41 9.92
CA HIS A 15 -4.53 0.78 10.03
C HIS A 15 -5.25 0.65 8.67
N HIS A 16 -5.26 -0.58 8.17
CA HIS A 16 -5.63 -0.88 6.80
C HIS A 16 -7.07 -1.38 6.68
N ASN A 17 -7.62 -1.29 5.47
CA ASN A 17 -8.84 -1.96 5.05
C ASN A 17 -8.57 -2.74 3.75
N ILE A 18 -9.33 -3.82 3.53
CA ILE A 18 -9.31 -4.58 2.28
C ILE A 18 -10.64 -4.33 1.56
N VAL A 19 -10.58 -4.17 0.23
CA VAL A 19 -11.75 -3.97 -0.61
C VAL A 19 -11.63 -4.73 -1.93
N ASN A 20 -12.73 -5.32 -2.37
CA ASN A 20 -12.87 -5.85 -3.72
C ASN A 20 -13.28 -4.71 -4.66
N ILE A 21 -12.65 -4.62 -5.83
CA ILE A 21 -13.04 -3.65 -6.84
C ILE A 21 -14.34 -4.14 -7.50
N PRO A 22 -15.42 -3.34 -7.47
CA PRO A 22 -16.72 -3.77 -7.97
C PRO A 22 -16.68 -4.29 -9.41
N GLY A 23 -17.32 -5.44 -9.63
CA GLY A 23 -17.38 -6.08 -10.96
C GLY A 23 -16.09 -6.78 -11.39
N THR A 24 -15.15 -7.00 -10.48
CA THR A 24 -13.89 -7.70 -10.75
C THR A 24 -13.58 -8.72 -9.65
N ASP A 25 -12.62 -9.62 -9.91
CA ASP A 25 -12.02 -10.47 -8.88
C ASP A 25 -10.73 -9.84 -8.30
N GLU A 26 -10.58 -8.52 -8.44
CA GLU A 26 -9.40 -7.80 -8.00
C GLU A 26 -9.61 -7.26 -6.59
N TRP A 27 -8.69 -7.60 -5.68
CA TRP A 27 -8.71 -7.17 -4.29
C TRP A 27 -7.54 -6.26 -4.01
N ILE A 28 -7.79 -5.17 -3.29
CA ILE A 28 -6.77 -4.19 -2.91
C ILE A 28 -6.82 -3.92 -1.41
N ILE A 29 -5.67 -3.57 -0.84
CA ILE A 29 -5.55 -3.05 0.51
C ILE A 29 -5.34 -1.54 0.42
N ALA A 30 -6.10 -0.77 1.19
CA ALA A 30 -5.74 0.61 1.49
C ALA A 30 -5.13 0.64 2.88
N TYR A 31 -4.02 1.36 3.03
CA TYR A 31 -3.30 1.49 4.29
C TYR A 31 -2.67 2.87 4.37
N HIS A 32 -2.38 3.33 5.58
CA HIS A 32 -1.57 4.54 5.74
C HIS A 32 -0.10 4.19 5.85
N ARG A 33 0.76 5.15 5.51
CA ARG A 33 2.20 5.20 5.85
C ARG A 33 2.60 6.66 6.10
N PHE A 34 3.83 6.90 6.56
CA PHE A 34 4.35 8.27 6.50
C PHE A 34 4.48 8.73 5.05
N ALA A 35 4.09 9.99 4.80
CA ALA A 35 4.12 10.58 3.47
C ALA A 35 5.51 10.42 2.86
N TYR A 36 5.58 9.91 1.63
CA TYR A 36 6.83 9.74 0.92
C TYR A 36 7.03 10.92 -0.05
N ASN A 37 8.16 11.60 0.03
CA ASN A 37 8.55 12.58 -0.97
C ASN A 37 10.02 12.36 -1.37
N PRO A 38 10.30 11.95 -2.63
CA PRO A 38 11.67 11.71 -3.10
C PRO A 38 12.50 13.00 -3.17
N ALA A 39 11.87 14.17 -3.24
CA ALA A 39 12.52 15.48 -3.17
C ALA A 39 12.66 16.01 -1.72
N GLY A 40 12.40 15.18 -0.71
CA GLY A 40 12.84 15.42 0.66
C GLY A 40 11.92 16.28 1.54
N ARG A 41 10.90 16.96 1.00
CA ARG A 41 10.01 17.82 1.81
C ARG A 41 9.35 17.06 2.98
N TRP A 42 9.13 15.76 2.82
CA TRP A 42 8.47 14.89 3.79
C TRP A 42 9.16 13.52 3.90
N SER A 43 10.49 13.44 3.77
CA SER A 43 11.23 12.17 3.84
C SER A 43 11.21 11.56 5.26
N GLY A 44 10.06 10.99 5.65
CA GLY A 44 9.85 10.23 6.88
C GLY A 44 9.42 11.05 8.11
N GLY A 45 8.52 10.45 8.91
CA GLY A 45 8.80 10.23 10.32
C GLY A 45 8.28 11.20 11.37
N ASP A 46 7.36 12.14 11.10
CA ASP A 46 6.92 13.07 12.15
C ASP A 46 5.62 12.67 12.88
N GLY A 47 5.06 11.49 12.56
CA GLY A 47 3.85 10.98 13.20
C GLY A 47 2.55 11.63 12.73
N CYS A 48 2.62 12.77 12.04
CA CYS A 48 1.46 13.59 11.67
C CYS A 48 1.21 13.58 10.15
N HIS A 49 2.26 13.60 9.34
CA HIS A 49 2.15 13.57 7.88
C HIS A 49 2.06 12.13 7.38
N ARG A 50 0.83 11.64 7.32
CA ARG A 50 0.50 10.32 6.76
C ARG A 50 -0.21 10.48 5.42
N GLU A 51 0.03 9.54 4.53
CA GLU A 51 -0.71 9.39 3.28
C GLU A 51 -1.39 8.03 3.24
N VAL A 52 -2.51 7.95 2.51
CA VAL A 52 -3.18 6.69 2.19
C VAL A 52 -2.67 6.22 0.84
N VAL A 53 -2.27 4.97 0.78
CA VAL A 53 -1.78 4.30 -0.42
C VAL A 53 -2.46 2.95 -0.59
N PHE A 54 -2.52 2.50 -1.84
CA PHE A 54 -3.13 1.23 -2.20
C PHE A 54 -2.06 0.23 -2.64
N ALA A 55 -2.31 -1.06 -2.41
CA ALA A 55 -1.55 -2.17 -2.99
C ALA A 55 -2.50 -3.29 -3.43
N PRO A 56 -2.15 -4.08 -4.46
CA PRO A 56 -2.94 -5.25 -4.83
C PRO A 56 -2.75 -6.37 -3.79
N LEU A 57 -3.78 -7.20 -3.59
CA LEU A 57 -3.65 -8.48 -2.90
C LEU A 57 -3.46 -9.59 -3.92
N THR A 58 -2.51 -10.47 -3.62
CA THR A 58 -2.36 -11.75 -4.31
C THR A 58 -2.65 -12.88 -3.34
N TYR A 59 -3.25 -13.93 -3.88
CA TYR A 59 -3.63 -15.12 -3.13
C TYR A 59 -2.82 -16.30 -3.64
N ALA A 60 -2.23 -17.06 -2.72
CA ALA A 60 -1.61 -18.33 -3.03
C ALA A 60 -2.67 -19.38 -3.38
N ALA A 61 -2.24 -20.48 -3.98
CA ALA A 61 -3.15 -21.56 -4.41
C ALA A 61 -3.91 -22.22 -3.25
N ASP A 62 -3.40 -22.11 -2.01
CA ASP A 62 -4.06 -22.60 -0.79
C ASP A 62 -5.06 -21.60 -0.18
N GLY A 63 -5.26 -20.44 -0.81
CA GLY A 63 -6.16 -19.39 -0.37
C GLY A 63 -5.57 -18.42 0.66
N SER A 64 -4.30 -18.59 1.05
CA SER A 64 -3.60 -17.62 1.89
C SER A 64 -3.29 -16.34 1.11
N ILE A 65 -3.21 -15.21 1.83
CA ILE A 65 -2.83 -13.92 1.25
C ILE A 65 -1.31 -13.79 1.33
N ASP A 66 -0.65 -13.50 0.20
CA ASP A 66 0.78 -13.23 0.18
C ASP A 66 1.11 -11.97 0.99
N GLN A 67 2.34 -11.88 1.48
CA GLN A 67 2.80 -10.66 2.15
C GLN A 67 2.70 -9.46 1.22
N VAL A 68 1.93 -8.45 1.63
CA VAL A 68 1.84 -7.18 0.91
C VAL A 68 3.14 -6.42 1.14
N ARG A 69 3.82 -6.07 0.05
CA ARG A 69 5.01 -5.21 0.08
C ARG A 69 4.60 -3.77 -0.28
N PRO A 70 4.86 -2.78 0.58
CA PRO A 70 4.59 -1.40 0.22
C PRO A 70 5.50 -0.98 -0.93
N GLN A 71 5.02 -0.10 -1.80
CA GLN A 71 5.76 0.39 -2.96
C GLN A 71 5.92 1.90 -2.85
N VAL A 72 6.96 2.48 -3.44
CA VAL A 72 7.16 3.94 -3.42
C VAL A 72 5.94 4.71 -3.94
N GLY A 73 5.26 4.19 -4.96
CA GLY A 73 3.97 4.71 -5.44
C GLY A 73 2.76 4.02 -4.81
N SER A 74 1.57 4.56 -5.07
CA SER A 74 0.33 3.84 -4.85
C SER A 74 0.05 2.91 -6.03
N TYR A 75 -0.66 1.81 -5.77
CA TYR A 75 -1.31 1.02 -6.81
C TYR A 75 -2.19 1.91 -7.69
N ILE A 76 -2.06 1.73 -9.01
CA ILE A 76 -2.82 2.43 -10.04
C ILE A 76 -3.38 1.36 -10.99
N ARG A 77 -4.69 1.39 -11.20
CA ARG A 77 -5.39 0.53 -12.15
C ARG A 77 -5.80 1.36 -13.37
N SER A 78 -5.30 1.00 -14.54
CA SER A 78 -5.73 1.63 -15.80
C SER A 78 -7.18 1.22 -16.12
N LEU A 79 -8.03 2.20 -16.41
CA LEU A 79 -9.34 1.95 -16.99
C LEU A 79 -9.16 1.87 -18.51
N ALA A 80 -8.86 0.68 -19.03
CA ALA A 80 -8.98 0.45 -20.46
C ALA A 80 -10.47 0.38 -20.80
N PHE A 81 -10.92 1.31 -21.64
CA PHE A 81 -12.27 1.34 -22.23
C PHE A 81 -12.20 0.85 -23.67
#